data_AF-A0A7C2GVE9-F1
#
_entry.id   AF-A0A7C2GVE9-F1
#
_cell.length_a   1.000
_cell.length_b   1.000
_cell.length_c   1.000
_cell.angle_alpha   90.00
_cell.angle_beta   90.00
_cell.angle_gamma   90.00
#
_symmetry.space_group_name_H-M   'P 1'
#
loop_
_entity.id
_entity.type
_entity.pdbx_description
1 polymer ?
#
loop_
_entity_poly.entity_id
_entity_poly.type
_entity_poly.pdbx_seq_one_letter_code
_entity_poly.pdbx_strand_id
1 'polypeptide(L)'
;MQRNVILGLALSLLMWGGGTIWAQRPAELLRLRERLGLTPEQVTQIQERLKVHRNEVFPLQQQLRAKTHELRNALDAPQPDPTTIGQLLLERRALQQQLREKQQKLRADLEAILTPEQRQRLTEWQQTRPSLRPRRWGWQGAPTAGALGFPR
;
A
#
# COMPACT_ATOMS: atom_id res chain seq x y z
N MET A 1 5.78 -59.58 -27.10
CA MET A 1 4.85 -58.43 -27.11
C MET A 1 5.68 -57.20 -26.76
N GLN A 2 6.38 -56.53 -27.71
CA GLN A 2 5.92 -55.40 -28.56
C GLN A 2 4.99 -54.42 -27.82
N ARG A 3 5.14 -53.09 -27.82
CA ARG A 3 6.14 -52.11 -28.30
C ARG A 3 5.60 -50.74 -27.83
N ASN A 4 6.45 -49.75 -27.56
CA ASN A 4 6.30 -48.32 -27.92
C ASN A 4 6.89 -47.37 -26.86
N VAL A 5 8.19 -47.13 -27.03
CA VAL A 5 8.85 -45.86 -26.72
C VAL A 5 8.23 -44.78 -27.62
N ILE A 6 7.77 -43.67 -27.05
CA ILE A 6 7.50 -42.43 -27.81
C ILE A 6 8.51 -41.39 -27.35
N LEU A 7 9.57 -41.27 -28.13
CA LEU A 7 10.40 -40.08 -28.24
C LEU A 7 9.62 -39.05 -29.07
N GLY A 8 9.48 -37.85 -28.54
CA GLY A 8 9.03 -36.67 -29.28
C GLY A 8 9.85 -35.47 -28.84
N LEU A 9 11.02 -35.30 -29.45
CA LEU A 9 11.84 -34.08 -29.36
C LEU A 9 11.38 -33.08 -30.44
N ALA A 10 11.47 -31.80 -30.05
CA ALA A 10 11.47 -30.60 -30.89
C ALA A 10 10.12 -30.01 -31.35
N LEU A 11 9.82 -28.78 -30.92
CA LEU A 11 10.24 -27.59 -31.66
C LEU A 11 10.05 -26.32 -30.81
N SER A 12 11.11 -25.54 -30.69
CA SER A 12 11.07 -24.16 -30.23
C SER A 12 10.15 -23.34 -31.13
N LEU A 13 9.12 -22.70 -30.54
CA LEU A 13 8.42 -21.58 -31.16
C LEU A 13 8.58 -20.35 -30.26
N LEU A 14 9.53 -19.54 -30.70
CA LEU A 14 9.74 -18.14 -30.37
C LEU A 14 8.42 -17.35 -30.33
N MET A 15 8.30 -16.51 -29.30
CA MET A 15 7.80 -15.13 -29.38
C MET A 15 6.31 -14.93 -29.79
N TRP A 16 5.52 -14.31 -28.91
CA TRP A 16 4.25 -13.55 -29.13
C TRP A 16 3.11 -13.92 -28.16
N GLY A 17 3.34 -13.75 -26.86
CA GLY A 17 2.29 -13.37 -25.91
C GLY A 17 2.38 -11.90 -25.49
N GLY A 18 3.25 -11.13 -26.15
CA GLY A 18 3.31 -9.68 -26.05
C GLY A 18 2.20 -9.06 -26.88
N GLY A 19 1.00 -8.98 -26.33
CA GLY A 19 -0.13 -8.36 -27.04
C GLY A 19 -1.45 -8.60 -26.34
N THR A 20 -1.67 -7.93 -25.19
CA THR A 20 -2.98 -7.45 -24.68
C THR A 20 -2.98 -7.04 -23.20
N ILE A 21 -1.92 -7.27 -22.41
CA ILE A 21 -1.84 -6.70 -21.04
C ILE A 21 -1.18 -5.30 -21.04
N TRP A 22 -1.53 -4.45 -22.00
CA TRP A 22 -1.10 -3.03 -22.01
C TRP A 22 -2.19 -2.05 -21.60
N ALA A 23 -3.35 -2.53 -21.15
CA ALA A 23 -4.47 -1.66 -20.78
C ALA A 23 -4.84 -1.85 -19.29
N GLN A 24 -3.99 -1.33 -18.40
CA GLN A 24 -4.29 -0.76 -17.08
C GLN A 24 -2.96 -0.57 -16.32
N ARG A 25 -2.12 0.35 -16.81
CA ARG A 25 -0.92 0.75 -16.05
C ARG A 25 -1.33 1.86 -15.07
N PRO A 26 -1.33 1.64 -13.75
CA PRO A 26 -1.59 2.72 -12.81
C PRO A 26 -0.55 3.82 -13.06
N ALA A 27 -1.00 5.09 -13.12
CA ALA A 27 -0.14 6.23 -13.49
C ALA A 27 1.15 6.32 -12.65
N GLU A 28 1.11 5.83 -11.41
CA GLU A 28 2.28 5.76 -10.53
C GLU A 28 3.35 4.77 -11.01
N LEU A 29 2.96 3.62 -11.57
CA LEU A 29 3.88 2.61 -12.10
C LEU A 29 4.60 3.12 -13.35
N LEU A 30 3.91 3.91 -14.19
CA LEU A 30 4.52 4.54 -15.37
C LEU A 30 5.61 5.54 -14.96
N ARG A 31 5.31 6.40 -13.97
CA ARG A 31 6.28 7.33 -13.39
C ARG A 31 7.47 6.60 -12.76
N LEU A 32 7.23 5.49 -12.07
CA LEU A 32 8.28 4.68 -11.46
C LEU A 32 9.17 4.02 -12.52
N ARG A 33 8.56 3.50 -13.59
CA ARG A 33 9.27 2.90 -14.73
C ARG A 33 10.23 3.90 -15.37
N GLU A 34 9.76 5.10 -15.69
CA GLU A 34 10.57 6.14 -16.31
C GLU A 34 11.72 6.59 -15.40
N ARG A 35 11.45 6.70 -14.10
CA ARG A 35 12.44 7.24 -13.16
C ARG A 35 13.50 6.24 -12.72
N LEU A 36 13.12 4.97 -12.55
CA LEU A 36 14.05 3.92 -12.14
C LEU A 36 14.68 3.18 -13.33
N GLY A 37 14.10 3.33 -14.54
CA GLY A 37 14.52 2.56 -15.71
C GLY A 37 14.14 1.08 -15.58
N LEU A 38 12.89 0.80 -15.21
CA LEU A 38 12.39 -0.57 -15.02
C LEU A 38 12.24 -1.29 -16.35
N THR A 39 12.69 -2.54 -16.42
CA THR A 39 12.48 -3.40 -17.62
C THR A 39 11.01 -3.81 -17.76
N PRO A 40 10.56 -4.22 -18.96
CA PRO A 40 9.20 -4.75 -19.15
C PRO A 40 8.86 -5.93 -18.22
N GLU A 41 9.82 -6.80 -17.95
CA GLU A 41 9.69 -7.95 -17.06
C GLU A 41 9.52 -7.50 -15.60
N GLN A 42 10.35 -6.57 -15.14
CA GLN A 42 10.22 -5.99 -13.79
C GLN A 42 8.85 -5.32 -13.61
N VAL A 43 8.39 -4.56 -14.60
CA VAL A 43 7.07 -3.93 -14.56
C VAL A 43 5.95 -4.97 -14.42
N THR A 44 6.04 -6.08 -15.16
CA THR A 44 5.06 -7.16 -15.10
C THR A 44 5.04 -7.84 -13.72
N GLN A 45 6.22 -8.11 -13.15
CA GLN A 45 6.33 -8.67 -11.80
C GLN A 45 5.73 -7.73 -10.75
N ILE A 46 6.02 -6.42 -10.83
CA ILE A 46 5.47 -5.41 -9.92
C ILE A 46 3.94 -5.38 -10.02
N GLN A 47 3.38 -5.40 -11.23
CA GLN A 47 1.92 -5.42 -11.42
C GLN A 47 1.25 -6.62 -10.77
N GLU A 48 1.82 -7.81 -10.93
CA GLU A 48 1.28 -9.02 -10.31
C GLU A 48 1.36 -8.93 -8.77
N ARG A 49 2.49 -8.46 -8.22
CA ARG A 49 2.62 -8.23 -6.77
C ARG A 49 1.60 -7.22 -6.23
N LEU A 50 1.37 -6.12 -6.95
CA LEU A 50 0.36 -5.14 -6.58
C LEU A 50 -1.07 -5.72 -6.62
N LYS A 51 -1.37 -6.57 -7.61
CA LYS A 51 -2.66 -7.25 -7.73
C LYS A 51 -2.90 -8.22 -6.57
N VAL A 52 -1.91 -9.07 -6.26
CA VAL A 52 -1.96 -9.98 -5.11
C VAL A 52 -2.16 -9.20 -3.82
N HIS A 53 -1.34 -8.18 -3.58
CA HIS A 53 -1.46 -7.35 -2.38
C HIS A 53 -2.84 -6.69 -2.27
N ARG A 54 -3.39 -6.16 -3.36
CA ARG A 54 -4.73 -5.56 -3.37
C ARG A 54 -5.79 -6.58 -2.96
N ASN A 55 -5.72 -7.81 -3.46
CA ASN A 55 -6.67 -8.87 -3.12
C ASN A 55 -6.58 -9.27 -1.64
N GLU A 56 -5.37 -9.31 -1.08
CA GLU A 56 -5.16 -9.61 0.35
C GLU A 56 -5.62 -8.48 1.27
N VAL A 57 -5.43 -7.22 0.87
CA VAL A 57 -5.71 -6.03 1.68
C VAL A 57 -7.17 -5.60 1.63
N PHE A 58 -7.85 -5.80 0.50
CA PHE A 58 -9.24 -5.40 0.31
C PHE A 58 -10.19 -5.89 1.43
N PRO A 59 -10.22 -7.18 1.82
CA PRO A 59 -11.10 -7.63 2.90
C PRO A 59 -10.75 -6.99 4.25
N LEU A 60 -9.47 -6.81 4.56
CA LEU A 60 -9.02 -6.15 5.80
C LEU A 60 -9.48 -4.68 5.86
N GLN A 61 -9.44 -3.98 4.72
CA GLN A 61 -9.96 -2.61 4.63
C GLN A 61 -11.48 -2.56 4.82
N GLN A 62 -12.23 -3.51 4.26
CA GLN A 62 -13.67 -3.60 4.47
C GLN A 62 -14.00 -3.83 5.94
N GLN A 63 -13.31 -4.77 6.60
CA GLN A 63 -13.48 -5.02 8.03
C GLN A 63 -13.13 -3.78 8.86
N LEU A 64 -12.04 -3.08 8.55
CA LEU A 64 -11.66 -1.86 9.26
C LEU A 64 -12.72 -0.76 9.09
N ARG A 65 -13.32 -0.63 7.91
CA ARG A 65 -14.42 0.31 7.67
C ARG A 65 -15.64 -0.06 8.49
N ALA A 66 -16.08 -1.31 8.46
CA ALA A 66 -17.21 -1.80 9.26
C ALA A 66 -17.00 -1.51 10.75
N LYS A 67 -15.84 -1.89 11.31
CA LYS A 67 -15.48 -1.61 12.70
C LYS A 67 -15.39 -0.13 13.04
N THR A 68 -15.01 0.71 12.07
CA THR A 68 -15.03 2.16 12.25
C THR A 68 -16.45 2.71 12.31
N HIS A 69 -17.41 2.14 11.57
CA HIS A 69 -18.82 2.49 11.68
C HIS A 69 -19.41 2.01 13.00
N GLU A 70 -19.15 0.76 13.41
CA GLU A 70 -19.59 0.23 14.71
C GLU A 70 -19.09 1.11 15.86
N LEU A 71 -17.81 1.52 15.84
CA LEU A 71 -17.25 2.40 16.86
C LEU A 71 -17.94 3.77 16.91
N ARG A 72 -18.23 4.38 15.75
CA ARG A 72 -18.96 5.66 15.70
C ARG A 72 -20.35 5.51 16.31
N ASN A 73 -21.09 4.47 15.90
CA ASN A 73 -22.42 4.21 16.43
C ASN A 73 -22.40 3.97 17.95
N ALA A 74 -21.39 3.26 18.47
CA ALA A 74 -21.25 3.03 19.90
C ALA A 74 -20.93 4.32 20.70
N LEU A 75 -20.19 5.25 20.10
CA LEU A 75 -19.90 6.56 20.69
C LEU A 75 -21.10 7.51 20.65
N ASP A 76 -21.93 7.42 19.61
CA ASP A 76 -23.11 8.27 19.42
C ASP A 76 -24.35 7.75 20.17
N ALA A 77 -24.24 6.61 20.87
CA ALA A 77 -25.33 6.03 21.63
C ALA A 77 -25.74 6.93 22.83
N PRO A 78 -27.02 6.94 23.25
CA PRO A 78 -27.48 7.77 24.38
C PRO A 78 -26.73 7.50 25.69
N GLN A 79 -26.29 6.25 25.89
CA GLN A 79 -25.46 5.84 27.02
C GLN A 79 -24.32 4.96 26.48
N PRO A 80 -23.16 5.53 26.12
CA PRO A 80 -22.05 4.78 25.55
C PRO A 80 -21.47 3.78 26.56
N ASP A 81 -21.30 2.52 26.16
CA ASP A 81 -20.63 1.51 26.98
C ASP A 81 -19.09 1.56 26.75
N PRO A 82 -18.31 1.93 27.78
CA PRO A 82 -16.86 2.01 27.66
C PRO A 82 -16.20 0.66 27.33
N THR A 83 -16.80 -0.47 27.75
CA THR A 83 -16.26 -1.80 27.47
C THR A 83 -16.33 -2.12 25.98
N THR A 84 -17.53 -1.94 25.39
CA THR A 84 -17.76 -2.11 23.95
C THR A 84 -16.87 -1.19 23.12
N ILE A 85 -16.76 0.08 23.50
CA ILE A 85 -15.87 1.05 22.81
C ILE A 85 -14.41 0.59 22.86
N GLY A 86 -13.95 0.13 24.03
CA GLY A 86 -12.59 -0.38 24.22
C GLY A 86 -12.28 -1.58 23.33
N GLN A 87 -13.21 -2.53 23.24
CA GLN A 87 -13.08 -3.71 22.36
C GLN A 87 -12.99 -3.31 20.89
N LEU A 88 -13.90 -2.45 20.41
CA LEU A 88 -13.90 -1.96 19.03
C LEU A 88 -12.61 -1.21 18.68
N LEU A 89 -12.03 -0.45 19.63
CA LEU A 89 -10.75 0.22 19.42
C LEU A 89 -9.60 -0.78 19.27
N LEU A 90 -9.55 -1.82 20.10
CA LEU A 90 -8.54 -2.87 20.03
C LEU A 90 -8.64 -3.66 18.72
N GLU A 91 -9.84 -4.04 18.29
CA GLU A 91 -10.07 -4.73 17.02
C GLU A 91 -9.62 -3.89 15.82
N ARG A 92 -9.96 -2.59 15.80
CA ARG A 92 -9.49 -1.66 14.77
C ARG A 92 -7.96 -1.55 14.76
N ARG A 93 -7.33 -1.48 15.94
CA ARG A 93 -5.87 -1.42 16.06
C ARG A 93 -5.21 -2.69 15.50
N ALA A 94 -5.78 -3.86 15.78
CA ALA A 94 -5.29 -5.13 15.25
C ALA A 94 -5.38 -5.16 13.70
N LEU A 95 -6.51 -4.74 13.13
CA LEU A 95 -6.69 -4.64 11.67
C LEU A 95 -5.71 -3.64 11.03
N GLN A 96 -5.49 -2.49 11.67
CA GLN A 96 -4.50 -1.51 11.22
C GLN A 96 -3.08 -2.08 11.24
N GLN A 97 -2.75 -2.88 12.25
CA GLN A 97 -1.45 -3.54 12.36
C GLN A 97 -1.24 -4.56 11.22
N GLN A 98 -2.24 -5.41 10.96
CA GLN A 98 -2.20 -6.35 9.84
C GLN A 98 -2.03 -5.63 8.48
N LEU A 99 -2.75 -4.52 8.27
CA LEU A 99 -2.60 -3.71 7.07
C LEU A 99 -1.19 -3.13 6.92
N ARG A 100 -0.56 -2.70 8.03
CA ARG A 100 0.83 -2.20 8.02
C ARG A 100 1.82 -3.30 7.67
N GLU A 101 1.64 -4.50 8.22
CA GLU A 101 2.48 -5.66 7.92
C GLU A 101 2.38 -6.05 6.45
N LYS A 102 1.16 -6.10 5.90
CA LYS A 102 0.96 -6.32 4.46
C LYS A 102 1.64 -5.26 3.60
N GLN A 103 1.58 -3.99 4.03
CA GLN A 103 2.23 -2.88 3.31
C GLN A 103 3.76 -2.96 3.38
N GLN A 104 4.33 -3.35 4.53
CA GLN A 104 5.77 -3.57 4.69
C GLN A 104 6.24 -4.74 3.83
N LYS A 105 5.49 -5.85 3.84
CA LYS A 105 5.76 -7.00 2.97
C LYS A 105 5.75 -6.61 1.49
N LEU A 106 4.73 -5.87 1.04
CA LEU A 106 4.70 -5.40 -0.34
C LEU A 106 5.95 -4.55 -0.66
N ARG A 107 6.37 -3.64 0.21
CA ARG A 107 7.59 -2.84 -0.03
C ARG A 107 8.82 -3.72 -0.20
N ALA A 108 9.02 -4.69 0.70
CA ALA A 108 10.13 -5.64 0.60
C ALA A 108 10.07 -6.48 -0.69
N ASP A 109 8.89 -6.98 -1.05
CA ASP A 109 8.68 -7.76 -2.28
C ASP A 109 8.98 -6.94 -3.54
N LEU A 110 8.62 -5.65 -3.55
CA LEU A 110 8.92 -4.74 -4.66
C LEU A 110 10.41 -4.38 -4.74
N GLU A 111 11.06 -4.11 -3.60
CA GLU A 111 12.50 -3.84 -3.54
C GLU A 111 13.33 -5.03 -4.03
N ALA A 112 12.88 -6.26 -3.76
CA ALA A 112 13.53 -7.48 -4.23
C ALA A 112 13.56 -7.60 -5.76
N ILE A 113 12.63 -6.97 -6.49
CA ILE A 113 12.59 -6.95 -7.97
C ILE A 113 13.63 -5.98 -8.55
N LEU A 114 14.04 -4.97 -7.78
CA LEU A 114 14.94 -3.91 -8.22
C LEU A 114 16.40 -4.34 -8.13
N THR A 115 17.22 -3.87 -9.08
CA THR A 115 18.69 -3.97 -9.00
C THR A 115 19.23 -3.04 -7.90
N PRO A 116 20.47 -3.26 -7.40
CA PRO A 116 21.09 -2.37 -6.42
C PRO A 116 21.08 -0.90 -6.85
N GLU A 117 21.38 -0.61 -8.12
CA GLU A 117 21.41 0.74 -8.68
C GLU A 117 20.01 1.37 -8.72
N GLN A 118 18.99 0.59 -9.07
CA GLN A 118 17.60 1.04 -9.04
C GLN A 118 17.10 1.33 -7.61
N ARG A 119 17.54 0.55 -6.61
CA ARG A 119 17.24 0.81 -5.19
C ARG A 119 17.89 2.10 -4.69
N GLN A 120 19.11 2.39 -5.14
CA GLN A 120 19.77 3.65 -4.82
C GLN A 120 19.00 4.85 -5.38
N ARG A 121 18.61 4.80 -6.67
CA ARG A 121 17.76 5.83 -7.29
C ARG A 121 16.42 6.00 -6.59
N LEU A 122 15.82 4.89 -6.13
CA LEU A 122 14.57 4.92 -5.36
C LEU A 122 14.78 5.66 -4.03
N THR A 123 15.86 5.39 -3.31
CA THR A 123 16.20 6.04 -2.03
C THR A 123 16.43 7.55 -2.21
N GLU A 124 17.23 7.95 -3.18
CA GLU A 124 17.50 9.37 -3.49
C GLU A 124 16.19 10.11 -3.85
N TRP A 125 15.32 9.46 -4.61
CA TRP A 125 14.02 10.02 -4.94
C TRP A 125 13.09 10.16 -3.73
N GLN A 126 13.10 9.20 -2.81
CA GLN A 126 12.31 9.29 -1.58
C GLN A 126 12.77 10.46 -0.69
N GLN A 127 14.06 10.76 -0.66
CA GLN A 127 14.63 11.88 0.10
C GLN A 127 14.28 13.25 -0.51
N THR A 128 14.16 13.33 -1.84
CA THR A 128 13.81 14.57 -2.56
C THR A 128 12.30 14.84 -2.59
N ARG A 129 11.47 13.86 -2.22
CA ARG A 129 10.02 14.08 -2.08
C ARG A 129 9.76 14.94 -0.85
N PRO A 130 9.11 16.11 -1.00
CA PRO A 130 8.71 16.90 0.16
C PRO A 130 7.84 16.02 1.06
N SER A 131 8.18 15.97 2.35
CA SER A 131 7.40 15.18 3.29
C SER A 131 5.97 15.71 3.26
N LEU A 132 5.02 14.89 2.79
CA LEU A 132 3.58 15.11 2.98
C LEU A 132 3.22 14.83 4.44
N ARG A 133 3.97 15.40 5.38
CA ARG A 133 3.47 15.58 6.73
C ARG A 133 2.56 16.81 6.64
N PRO A 134 1.25 16.70 6.92
CA PRO A 134 0.51 17.92 7.21
C PRO A 134 1.29 18.65 8.32
N ARG A 135 1.48 19.97 8.18
CA ARG A 135 1.79 20.88 9.29
C ARG A 135 0.64 20.77 10.28
N ARG A 136 0.63 19.69 11.06
CA ARG A 136 -0.36 19.43 12.10
C ARG A 136 0.08 20.28 13.28
N TRP A 137 -0.57 21.44 13.39
CA TRP A 137 -0.43 22.44 14.47
C TRP A 137 0.86 23.28 14.46
N GLY A 138 0.92 24.24 13.53
CA GLY A 138 1.58 25.51 13.80
C GLY A 138 0.50 26.52 14.16
N TRP A 139 0.34 26.82 15.46
CA TRP A 139 -0.16 28.10 15.90
C TRP A 139 0.69 29.21 15.26
N GLN A 140 0.27 29.71 14.10
CA GLN A 140 0.75 30.97 13.53
C GLN A 140 -0.51 31.80 13.31
N GLY A 141 -0.93 32.49 14.37
CA GLY A 141 -2.16 33.28 14.34
C GLY A 141 -2.75 33.67 15.70
N ALA A 142 -2.12 33.39 16.84
CA ALA A 142 -2.49 34.09 18.07
C ALA A 142 -1.83 35.48 18.02
N PRO A 143 -2.58 36.59 17.85
CA PRO A 143 -2.03 37.89 18.22
C PRO A 143 -1.65 37.81 19.69
N THR A 144 -0.51 38.39 20.03
CA THR A 144 -0.11 38.63 21.42
C THR A 144 -1.24 39.40 22.11
N ALA A 145 -2.16 38.69 22.76
CA ALA A 145 -3.09 39.28 23.71
C ALA A 145 -2.33 39.55 25.01
N GLY A 146 -1.32 40.41 24.93
CA GLY A 146 -0.92 41.25 26.05
C GLY A 146 -1.98 42.33 26.23
N ALA A 147 -3.15 41.94 26.70
CA ALA A 147 -4.21 42.79 27.23
C ALA A 147 -5.40 41.89 27.53
N LEU A 148 -5.53 41.44 28.79
CA LEU A 148 -6.79 41.26 29.52
C LEU A 148 -6.41 40.73 30.91
N GLY A 149 -6.37 41.64 31.88
CA GLY A 149 -6.12 41.32 33.28
C GLY A 149 -7.26 40.51 33.88
N PHE A 150 -6.91 39.57 34.75
CA PHE A 150 -7.83 38.94 35.67
C PHE A 150 -7.65 39.60 37.05
N PRO A 151 -8.68 40.20 37.67
CA PRO A 151 -8.65 40.41 39.11
C PRO A 151 -8.80 39.07 39.83
N ARG A 152 -8.21 39.00 41.02
CA ARG A 152 -8.15 37.84 41.92
C ARG A 152 -9.52 37.36 42.38
#